data_AF-A0AAF0RET3-F1
#
_entry.id   AF-A0AAF0RET3-F1
#
_cell.length_a   1.000
_cell.length_b   1.000
_cell.length_c   1.000
_cell.angle_alpha   90.00
_cell.angle_beta   90.00
_cell.angle_gamma   90.00
#
_symmetry.space_group_name_H-M   'P 1'
#
loop_
_entity.id
_entity.type
_entity.pdbx_description
1 polymer ?
#
loop_
_entity_poly.entity_id
_entity_poly.type
_entity_poly.pdbx_seq_one_letter_code
_entity_poly.pdbx_strand_id
1 'polypeptide(L)'
;MSAPSSSSSKYSFVVASNRLPVDRVVDEDGNEGWRHSPGGLVTALEPVMRANDGAWVGWVGQPDVAVEPFDNEGIHIVPVPLSASDVEDYYEGFSNDTLWPLYHDVIEHPSYHRDWWIAYKSVNKRFAEQIAEITEQDGIVWVQDYQLQLVPALLRELRPDLTIGFFNHIPFPPVGIYAQLPWRAQILDGLLGADVIGFQRHDDASDFLRAVRHIKGYTTKGTTIDVPVDDPDAPRSRKGITVRHVEARHFPISIDAESFEDIARRPEVQERAREIRQGLGNPKTVLLGVDRLDYTKGIRHRIKAFGELVEDGRIRVEDATLVQVASPSRERVDTYKTLRDEIELSVGRINGDLGTIGHQPISYLHHGYPREEMVALYLAADIMLVTALRDGMNLVAKEYVATRFDNDGVLILSEFAGAADELKQAVIINPHDIGALKDSIERAIEMPRRERSTRMRALRKRVRDNDVARWSRSFLEALDRHAPSTARIDPSGAEPAHREAQTDNMSIFDQDAQTARAAEDTREDRDA
;
A
#
# COMPACT_ATOMS: atom_id res chain seq x y z
N MET A 1 -21.54 -30.61 -32.68
CA MET A 1 -20.44 -29.65 -32.47
C MET A 1 -20.46 -29.28 -31.01
N SER A 2 -19.57 -29.88 -30.24
CA SER A 2 -19.46 -29.67 -28.79
C SER A 2 -18.95 -28.27 -28.53
N ALA A 3 -19.57 -27.55 -27.60
CA ALA A 3 -19.08 -26.28 -27.08
C ALA A 3 -17.67 -26.49 -26.50
N PRO A 4 -16.73 -25.55 -26.67
CA PRO A 4 -15.48 -25.59 -25.93
C PRO A 4 -15.83 -25.39 -24.46
N SER A 5 -15.57 -26.40 -23.63
CA SER A 5 -15.54 -26.24 -22.19
C SER A 5 -14.45 -25.21 -21.85
N SER A 6 -14.84 -24.04 -21.33
CA SER A 6 -13.89 -23.13 -20.69
C SER A 6 -13.36 -23.85 -19.45
N SER A 7 -12.18 -24.45 -19.53
CA SER A 7 -11.42 -24.75 -18.31
C SER A 7 -11.19 -23.41 -17.64
N SER A 8 -11.84 -23.13 -16.50
CA SER A 8 -11.50 -21.95 -15.72
C SER A 8 -10.04 -22.12 -15.30
N SER A 9 -9.16 -21.28 -15.85
CA SER A 9 -7.78 -21.22 -15.41
C SER A 9 -7.81 -20.90 -13.92
N LYS A 10 -7.18 -21.76 -13.13
CA LYS A 10 -7.00 -21.52 -11.71
C LYS A 10 -5.61 -20.94 -11.50
N TYR A 11 -5.41 -20.23 -10.38
CA TYR A 11 -4.19 -19.52 -10.07
C TYR A 11 -3.60 -19.99 -8.73
N SER A 12 -2.28 -20.22 -8.71
CA SER A 12 -1.53 -20.63 -7.50
C SER A 12 -1.36 -19.47 -6.51
N PHE A 13 -1.40 -18.23 -6.99
CA PHE A 13 -1.31 -17.02 -6.19
C PHE A 13 -2.41 -16.02 -6.54
N VAL A 14 -3.18 -15.60 -5.53
CA VAL A 14 -4.30 -14.66 -5.68
C VAL A 14 -4.16 -13.51 -4.70
N VAL A 15 -4.21 -12.27 -5.20
CA VAL A 15 -4.35 -11.07 -4.37
C VAL A 15 -5.79 -10.61 -4.39
N ALA A 16 -6.32 -10.18 -3.24
CA ALA A 16 -7.65 -9.61 -3.15
C ALA A 16 -7.63 -8.27 -2.41
N SER A 17 -8.12 -7.22 -3.06
CA SER A 17 -8.28 -5.90 -2.45
C SER A 17 -9.62 -5.28 -2.83
N ASN A 18 -10.10 -4.31 -2.04
CA ASN A 18 -11.38 -3.68 -2.33
C ASN A 18 -11.44 -3.08 -3.75
N ARG A 19 -10.38 -2.41 -4.22
CA ARG A 19 -10.28 -1.89 -5.59
C ARG A 19 -9.36 -2.79 -6.42
N LEU A 20 -9.65 -2.89 -7.72
CA LEU A 20 -8.72 -3.47 -8.70
C LEU A 20 -7.46 -2.61 -8.85
N PRO A 21 -6.37 -3.18 -9.42
CA PRO A 21 -5.15 -2.43 -9.72
C PRO A 21 -5.27 -1.52 -10.95
N VAL A 22 -6.45 -1.47 -11.57
CA VAL A 22 -6.73 -0.73 -12.79
C VAL A 22 -8.02 0.09 -12.62
N ASP A 23 -7.99 1.29 -13.18
CA ASP A 23 -9.13 2.18 -13.35
C ASP A 23 -9.67 2.07 -14.77
N ARG A 24 -10.99 1.96 -14.91
CA ARG A 24 -11.66 2.08 -16.19
C ARG A 24 -11.58 3.53 -16.67
N VAL A 25 -11.05 3.73 -17.87
CA VAL A 25 -10.97 5.03 -18.53
C VAL A 25 -11.82 4.99 -19.81
N VAL A 26 -12.46 6.09 -20.13
CA VAL A 26 -13.16 6.28 -21.41
C VAL A 26 -12.42 7.38 -22.14
N ASP A 27 -11.96 7.09 -23.35
CA ASP A 27 -11.26 8.07 -24.18
C ASP A 27 -12.24 9.11 -24.78
N GLU A 28 -11.69 10.14 -25.44
CA GLU A 28 -12.48 11.21 -26.07
C GLU A 28 -13.40 10.70 -27.19
N ASP A 29 -13.08 9.55 -27.77
CA ASP A 29 -13.85 8.88 -28.83
C ASP A 29 -14.92 7.92 -28.26
N GLY A 30 -14.99 7.80 -26.92
CA GLY A 30 -15.96 6.94 -26.23
C GLY A 30 -15.54 5.47 -26.12
N ASN A 31 -14.31 5.10 -26.49
CA ASN A 31 -13.81 3.75 -26.28
C ASN A 31 -13.38 3.55 -24.83
N GLU A 32 -13.68 2.36 -24.32
CA GLU A 32 -13.32 1.98 -22.98
C GLU A 32 -11.95 1.32 -22.95
N GLY A 33 -11.11 1.77 -22.03
CA GLY A 33 -9.80 1.20 -21.75
C GLY A 33 -9.57 1.04 -20.26
N TRP A 34 -8.42 0.47 -19.92
CA TRP A 34 -7.95 0.31 -18.56
C TRP A 34 -6.61 1.03 -18.41
N ARG A 35 -6.45 1.74 -17.30
CA ARG A 35 -5.17 2.34 -16.90
C ARG A 35 -4.85 1.86 -15.50
N HIS A 36 -3.57 1.68 -15.19
CA HIS A 36 -3.13 1.44 -13.81
C HIS A 36 -3.70 2.47 -12.83
N SER A 37 -4.26 1.97 -11.73
CA SER A 37 -4.74 2.81 -10.64
C SER A 37 -3.54 3.44 -9.93
N PRO A 38 -3.58 4.76 -9.66
CA PRO A 38 -2.54 5.42 -8.88
C PRO A 38 -2.64 4.94 -7.43
N GLY A 39 -1.76 4.01 -7.02
CA GLY A 39 -1.79 3.48 -5.66
C GLY A 39 -0.56 2.66 -5.28
N GLY A 40 0.01 2.94 -4.11
CA GLY A 40 1.22 2.28 -3.62
C GLY A 40 1.10 0.76 -3.46
N LEU A 41 -0.11 0.23 -3.24
CA LEU A 41 -0.36 -1.22 -3.16
C LEU A 41 -0.21 -1.92 -4.52
N VAL A 42 -0.64 -1.28 -5.60
CA VAL A 42 -0.58 -1.85 -6.95
C VAL A 42 0.88 -1.97 -7.39
N THR A 43 1.60 -0.85 -7.31
CA THR A 43 3.04 -0.79 -7.60
C THR A 43 3.85 -1.74 -6.71
N ALA A 44 3.40 -1.98 -5.47
CA ALA A 44 4.03 -2.91 -4.54
C ALA A 44 3.96 -4.37 -4.98
N LEU A 45 2.80 -4.77 -5.50
CA LEU A 45 2.46 -6.17 -5.71
C LEU A 45 2.64 -6.59 -7.17
N GLU A 46 2.60 -5.67 -8.12
CA GLU A 46 2.73 -5.96 -9.56
C GLU A 46 3.94 -6.85 -9.92
N PRO A 47 5.18 -6.60 -9.45
CA PRO A 47 6.31 -7.50 -9.76
C PRO A 47 6.12 -8.92 -9.22
N VAL A 48 5.52 -9.04 -8.03
CA VAL A 48 5.22 -10.32 -7.39
C VAL A 48 4.11 -11.05 -8.15
N MET A 49 3.06 -10.33 -8.57
CA MET A 49 1.97 -10.89 -9.36
C MET A 49 2.48 -11.45 -10.68
N ARG A 50 3.33 -10.71 -11.39
CA ARG A 50 3.93 -11.15 -12.67
C ARG A 50 4.84 -12.36 -12.49
N ALA A 51 5.67 -12.39 -11.45
CA ALA A 51 6.58 -13.51 -11.22
C ALA A 51 5.86 -14.84 -10.89
N ASN A 52 4.59 -14.79 -10.50
CA ASN A 52 3.81 -15.94 -10.07
C ASN A 52 2.56 -16.20 -10.94
N ASP A 53 2.46 -15.55 -12.12
CA ASP A 53 1.29 -15.60 -13.00
C ASP A 53 -0.04 -15.41 -12.24
N GLY A 54 -0.07 -14.47 -11.29
CA GLY A 54 -1.14 -14.36 -10.28
C GLY A 54 -2.43 -13.70 -10.77
N ALA A 55 -3.52 -13.94 -10.04
CA ALA A 55 -4.80 -13.28 -10.27
C ALA A 55 -5.15 -12.23 -9.20
N TRP A 56 -5.80 -11.14 -9.62
CA TRP A 56 -6.22 -10.05 -8.75
C TRP A 56 -7.75 -9.93 -8.70
N VAL A 57 -8.32 -10.12 -7.52
CA VAL A 57 -9.75 -9.97 -7.26
C VAL A 57 -10.05 -8.60 -6.66
N GLY A 58 -11.04 -7.88 -7.20
CA GLY A 58 -11.40 -6.56 -6.67
C GLY A 58 -12.56 -5.88 -7.40
N TRP A 59 -13.07 -4.79 -6.84
CA TRP A 59 -14.12 -3.99 -7.47
C TRP A 59 -13.55 -2.97 -8.46
N VAL A 60 -14.21 -2.85 -9.61
CA VAL A 60 -13.88 -1.93 -10.73
C VAL A 60 -14.03 -0.45 -10.38
N GLY A 61 -14.62 -0.15 -9.23
CA GLY A 61 -14.73 1.21 -8.74
C GLY A 61 -15.95 2.00 -9.19
N GLN A 62 -16.86 1.36 -9.92
CA GLN A 62 -18.14 1.92 -10.35
C GLN A 62 -19.29 0.99 -9.88
N PRO A 63 -20.38 1.55 -9.30
CA PRO A 63 -21.53 0.75 -8.91
C PRO A 63 -22.31 0.24 -10.13
N ASP A 64 -22.98 -0.89 -9.98
CA ASP A 64 -23.88 -1.50 -10.97
C ASP A 64 -23.21 -1.83 -12.32
N VAL A 65 -21.87 -1.95 -12.31
CA VAL A 65 -21.08 -2.36 -13.48
C VAL A 65 -20.57 -3.78 -13.25
N ALA A 66 -20.91 -4.68 -14.18
CA ALA A 66 -20.34 -6.01 -14.28
C ALA A 66 -19.34 -6.03 -15.44
N VAL A 67 -18.14 -6.53 -15.16
CA VAL A 67 -17.06 -6.68 -16.13
C VAL A 67 -16.62 -8.14 -16.07
N GLU A 68 -16.51 -8.79 -17.23
CA GLU A 68 -15.97 -10.15 -17.31
C GLU A 68 -14.48 -10.16 -16.96
N PRO A 69 -13.93 -11.24 -16.39
CA PRO A 69 -12.50 -11.36 -16.14
C PRO A 69 -11.65 -11.15 -17.40
N PHE A 70 -10.48 -10.52 -17.24
CA PHE A 70 -9.59 -10.16 -18.35
C PHE A 70 -8.12 -10.13 -17.92
N ASP A 71 -7.21 -10.29 -18.87
CA ASP A 71 -5.77 -10.16 -18.61
C ASP A 71 -5.30 -8.73 -18.85
N ASN A 72 -4.51 -8.19 -17.91
CA ASN A 72 -3.88 -6.88 -18.03
C ASN A 72 -2.41 -6.98 -17.62
N GLU A 73 -1.50 -6.81 -18.59
CA GLU A 73 -0.05 -6.77 -18.37
C GLU A 73 0.52 -7.95 -17.55
N GLY A 74 0.04 -9.16 -17.85
CA GLY A 74 0.48 -10.40 -17.20
C GLY A 74 -0.20 -10.68 -15.86
N ILE A 75 -1.25 -9.92 -15.49
CA ILE A 75 -2.07 -10.17 -14.30
C ILE A 75 -3.48 -10.49 -14.75
N HIS A 76 -4.04 -11.61 -14.26
CA HIS A 76 -5.43 -11.93 -14.50
C HIS A 76 -6.34 -11.13 -13.55
N ILE A 77 -7.23 -10.32 -14.10
CA ILE A 77 -8.11 -9.42 -13.35
C ILE A 77 -9.48 -10.06 -13.21
N VAL A 78 -9.97 -10.17 -11.97
CA VAL A 78 -11.26 -10.77 -11.63
C VAL A 78 -12.16 -9.74 -10.91
N PRO A 79 -13.06 -9.08 -11.65
CA PRO A 79 -13.96 -8.08 -11.10
C PRO A 79 -15.00 -8.64 -10.13
N VAL A 80 -15.19 -7.97 -9.00
CA VAL A 80 -16.33 -8.19 -8.10
C VAL A 80 -17.36 -7.07 -8.33
N PRO A 81 -18.55 -7.38 -8.88
CA PRO A 81 -19.58 -6.37 -9.09
C PRO A 81 -20.15 -5.93 -7.74
N LEU A 82 -20.32 -4.62 -7.55
CA LEU A 82 -20.99 -4.03 -6.40
C LEU A 82 -22.16 -3.18 -6.89
N SER A 83 -23.32 -3.34 -6.27
CA SER A 83 -24.46 -2.47 -6.54
C SER A 83 -24.27 -1.07 -5.93
N ALA A 84 -25.07 -0.08 -6.32
CA ALA A 84 -25.05 1.23 -5.66
C ALA A 84 -25.30 1.12 -4.14
N SER A 85 -26.22 0.26 -3.70
CA SER A 85 -26.48 0.01 -2.28
C SER A 85 -25.32 -0.70 -1.59
N ASP A 86 -24.63 -1.64 -2.26
CA ASP A 86 -23.39 -2.22 -1.70
C ASP A 86 -22.31 -1.14 -1.49
N VAL A 87 -22.17 -0.20 -2.43
CA VAL A 87 -21.19 0.89 -2.31
C VAL A 87 -21.55 1.81 -1.13
N GLU A 88 -22.82 2.19 -1.00
CA GLU A 88 -23.30 3.03 0.10
C GLU A 88 -23.12 2.34 1.46
N ASP A 89 -23.61 1.11 1.63
CA ASP A 89 -23.68 0.48 2.95
C ASP A 89 -22.38 -0.21 3.38
N TYR A 90 -21.68 -0.88 2.46
CA TYR A 90 -20.43 -1.59 2.76
C TYR A 90 -19.20 -0.68 2.70
N TYR A 91 -19.07 0.12 1.64
CA TYR A 91 -17.86 0.91 1.40
C TYR A 91 -17.94 2.28 2.06
N GLU A 92 -18.97 3.07 1.79
CA GLU A 92 -19.13 4.41 2.39
C GLU A 92 -19.52 4.31 3.86
N GLY A 93 -20.49 3.45 4.20
CA GLY A 93 -20.96 3.18 5.56
C GLY A 93 -19.97 2.38 6.40
N PHE A 94 -20.05 1.04 6.38
CA PHE A 94 -19.29 0.21 7.34
C PHE A 94 -17.77 0.42 7.24
N SER A 95 -17.22 0.47 6.04
CA SER A 95 -15.77 0.60 5.89
C SER A 95 -15.29 2.00 6.26
N ASN A 96 -15.90 3.05 5.70
CA ASN A 96 -15.36 4.41 5.81
C ASN A 96 -15.99 5.29 6.89
N ASP A 97 -17.16 4.93 7.44
CA ASP A 97 -17.83 5.65 8.52
C ASP A 97 -17.93 4.83 9.83
N THR A 98 -17.70 3.51 9.80
CA THR A 98 -17.50 2.71 11.03
C THR A 98 -16.02 2.40 11.29
N LEU A 99 -15.37 1.63 10.41
CA LEU A 99 -14.04 1.09 10.67
C LEU A 99 -12.94 2.15 10.57
N TRP A 100 -12.96 2.99 9.53
CA TRP A 100 -11.94 4.01 9.32
C TRP A 100 -11.81 4.98 10.51
N PRO A 101 -12.87 5.69 10.96
CA PRO A 101 -12.76 6.57 12.13
C PRO A 101 -12.36 5.82 13.40
N LEU A 102 -12.91 4.62 13.63
CA LEU A 102 -12.59 3.80 14.79
C LEU A 102 -11.10 3.41 14.84
N TYR A 103 -10.53 2.98 13.71
CA TYR A 103 -9.15 2.50 13.64
C TYR A 103 -8.13 3.66 13.62
N HIS A 104 -8.58 4.88 13.31
CA HIS A 104 -7.79 6.10 13.38
C HIS A 104 -8.09 6.88 14.66
N ASP A 105 -8.07 6.20 15.79
CA ASP A 105 -8.16 6.79 17.14
C ASP A 105 -9.40 7.68 17.38
N VAL A 106 -10.52 7.39 16.71
CA VAL A 106 -11.79 8.12 16.89
C VAL A 106 -11.63 9.63 16.64
N ILE A 107 -10.70 10.02 15.74
CA ILE A 107 -10.52 11.42 15.31
C ILE A 107 -11.85 12.02 14.86
N GLU A 108 -12.64 11.21 14.16
CA GLU A 108 -14.06 11.45 13.93
C GLU A 108 -14.88 10.34 14.59
N HIS A 109 -16.13 10.64 14.92
CA HIS A 109 -16.99 9.69 15.62
C HIS A 109 -17.47 8.58 14.67
N PRO A 110 -17.24 7.28 14.96
CA PRO A 110 -17.72 6.18 14.14
C PRO A 110 -19.24 6.01 14.26
N SER A 111 -19.92 5.80 13.15
CA SER A 111 -21.35 5.45 13.12
C SER A 111 -21.52 3.93 13.14
N TYR A 112 -22.54 3.43 13.85
CA TYR A 112 -22.80 1.99 13.97
C TYR A 112 -24.20 1.63 13.48
N HIS A 113 -24.28 1.10 12.27
CA HIS A 113 -25.55 0.68 11.65
C HIS A 113 -25.56 -0.81 11.36
N ARG A 114 -26.63 -1.49 11.77
CA ARG A 114 -26.77 -2.94 11.57
C ARG A 114 -26.88 -3.31 10.10
N ASP A 115 -27.52 -2.49 9.30
CA ASP A 115 -27.71 -2.75 7.87
C ASP A 115 -26.38 -2.65 7.11
N TRP A 116 -25.52 -1.69 7.49
CA TRP A 116 -24.14 -1.62 7.00
C TRP A 116 -23.32 -2.86 7.33
N TRP A 117 -23.47 -3.41 8.54
CA TRP A 117 -22.82 -4.68 8.87
C TRP A 117 -23.34 -5.86 8.04
N ILE A 118 -24.65 -5.88 7.73
CA ILE A 118 -25.24 -6.92 6.87
C ILE A 118 -24.66 -6.83 5.46
N ALA A 119 -24.59 -5.62 4.89
CA ALA A 119 -23.96 -5.37 3.60
C ALA A 119 -22.48 -5.76 3.62
N TYR A 120 -21.75 -5.41 4.70
CA TYR A 120 -20.34 -5.73 4.84
C TYR A 120 -20.05 -7.23 4.81
N LYS A 121 -20.85 -8.03 5.51
CA LYS A 121 -20.79 -9.49 5.42
C LYS A 121 -21.15 -10.02 4.03
N SER A 122 -22.20 -9.47 3.42
CA SER A 122 -22.67 -9.90 2.09
C SER A 122 -21.58 -9.70 1.03
N VAL A 123 -20.94 -8.52 1.01
CA VAL A 123 -19.86 -8.21 0.09
C VAL A 123 -18.62 -9.05 0.39
N ASN A 124 -18.19 -9.19 1.65
CA ASN A 124 -17.06 -10.04 2.02
C ASN A 124 -17.28 -11.51 1.59
N LYS A 125 -18.52 -12.02 1.69
CA LYS A 125 -18.88 -13.35 1.19
C LYS A 125 -18.72 -13.46 -0.33
N ARG A 126 -19.19 -12.46 -1.08
CA ARG A 126 -19.03 -12.40 -2.54
C ARG A 126 -17.55 -12.43 -2.96
N PHE A 127 -16.70 -11.67 -2.26
CA PHE A 127 -15.25 -11.71 -2.45
C PHE A 127 -14.68 -13.11 -2.16
N ALA A 128 -15.03 -13.72 -1.03
CA ALA A 128 -14.54 -15.06 -0.66
C ALA A 128 -14.96 -16.14 -1.67
N GLU A 129 -16.19 -16.09 -2.19
CA GLU A 129 -16.68 -17.02 -3.22
C GLU A 129 -15.91 -16.88 -4.53
N GLN A 130 -15.67 -15.66 -5.01
CA GLN A 130 -14.89 -15.40 -6.22
C GLN A 130 -13.44 -15.88 -6.09
N ILE A 131 -12.80 -15.60 -4.95
CA ILE A 131 -11.45 -16.08 -4.67
C ILE A 131 -11.40 -17.61 -4.65
N ALA A 132 -12.36 -18.25 -3.97
CA ALA A 132 -12.41 -19.70 -3.85
C ALA A 132 -12.56 -20.42 -5.20
N GLU A 133 -13.28 -19.82 -6.15
CA GLU A 133 -13.53 -20.36 -7.48
C GLU A 133 -12.25 -20.38 -8.35
N ILE A 134 -11.46 -19.30 -8.31
CA ILE A 134 -10.30 -19.12 -9.18
C ILE A 134 -8.99 -19.65 -8.58
N THR A 135 -8.94 -19.94 -7.28
CA THR A 135 -7.68 -20.36 -6.64
C THR A 135 -7.44 -21.86 -6.83
N GLU A 136 -6.22 -22.24 -7.22
CA GLU A 136 -5.78 -23.64 -7.33
C GLU A 136 -5.85 -24.38 -6.00
N GLN A 137 -5.78 -25.72 -6.07
CA GLN A 137 -5.58 -26.56 -4.89
C GLN A 137 -4.29 -26.16 -4.20
N ASP A 138 -4.32 -26.02 -2.88
CA ASP A 138 -3.18 -25.62 -2.05
C ASP A 138 -2.64 -24.20 -2.35
N GLY A 139 -3.38 -23.39 -3.12
CA GLY A 139 -2.96 -22.05 -3.52
C GLY A 139 -2.83 -21.07 -2.35
N ILE A 140 -2.17 -19.95 -2.62
CA ILE A 140 -1.92 -18.88 -1.64
C ILE A 140 -2.76 -17.65 -1.99
N VAL A 141 -3.46 -17.14 -0.98
CA VAL A 141 -4.31 -15.96 -1.11
C VAL A 141 -3.80 -14.86 -0.19
N TRP A 142 -3.57 -13.68 -0.74
CA TRP A 142 -3.20 -12.50 0.03
C TRP A 142 -4.29 -11.42 0.00
N VAL A 143 -5.08 -11.40 1.06
CA VAL A 143 -6.18 -10.45 1.28
C VAL A 143 -5.65 -9.13 1.84
N GLN A 144 -6.15 -8.02 1.30
CA GLN A 144 -5.69 -6.67 1.60
C GLN A 144 -6.79 -5.86 2.30
N ASP A 145 -6.41 -5.31 3.44
CA ASP A 145 -6.99 -4.15 4.11
C ASP A 145 -8.38 -4.32 4.77
N TYR A 146 -8.74 -3.29 5.55
CA TYR A 146 -9.85 -3.28 6.50
C TYR A 146 -11.24 -3.53 5.90
N GLN A 147 -11.42 -3.39 4.59
CA GLN A 147 -12.71 -3.67 3.94
C GLN A 147 -12.98 -5.17 3.82
N LEU A 148 -11.93 -6.01 3.83
CA LEU A 148 -12.02 -7.45 3.58
C LEU A 148 -11.69 -8.31 4.81
N GLN A 149 -11.91 -7.80 6.03
CA GLN A 149 -11.50 -8.47 7.28
C GLN A 149 -12.22 -9.80 7.55
N LEU A 150 -13.35 -10.09 6.88
CA LEU A 150 -14.07 -11.36 7.05
C LEU A 150 -13.70 -12.42 6.01
N VAL A 151 -13.10 -11.99 4.89
CA VAL A 151 -12.71 -12.89 3.81
C VAL A 151 -11.84 -14.05 4.29
N PRO A 152 -10.84 -13.89 5.18
CA PRO A 152 -9.98 -15.02 5.54
C PRO A 152 -10.73 -16.19 6.19
N ALA A 153 -11.67 -15.92 7.11
CA ALA A 153 -12.47 -16.98 7.73
C ALA A 153 -13.46 -17.61 6.75
N LEU A 154 -14.17 -16.77 5.97
CA LEU A 154 -15.12 -17.24 4.97
C LEU A 154 -14.42 -18.12 3.91
N LEU A 155 -13.23 -17.73 3.49
CA LEU A 155 -12.45 -18.49 2.52
C LEU A 155 -11.95 -19.81 3.12
N ARG A 156 -11.49 -19.83 4.38
CA ARG A 156 -11.07 -21.08 5.04
C ARG A 156 -12.21 -22.07 5.20
N GLU A 157 -13.44 -21.61 5.44
CA GLU A 157 -14.63 -22.46 5.47
C GLU A 157 -14.91 -23.11 4.10
N LEU A 158 -14.73 -22.35 3.01
CA LEU A 158 -14.93 -22.85 1.64
C LEU A 158 -13.79 -23.73 1.15
N ARG A 159 -12.56 -23.39 1.53
CA ARG A 159 -11.31 -23.91 0.97
C ARG A 159 -10.26 -24.05 2.09
N PRO A 160 -10.37 -25.11 2.93
CA PRO A 160 -9.44 -25.34 4.03
C PRO A 160 -8.01 -25.67 3.59
N ASP A 161 -7.82 -25.99 2.31
CA ASP A 161 -6.52 -26.27 1.69
C ASP A 161 -5.66 -25.02 1.43
N LEU A 162 -6.27 -23.83 1.39
CA LEU A 162 -5.56 -22.61 1.04
C LEU A 162 -4.69 -22.09 2.19
N THR A 163 -3.57 -21.49 1.80
CA THR A 163 -2.74 -20.67 2.68
C THR A 163 -3.17 -19.22 2.55
N ILE A 164 -3.57 -18.59 3.65
CA ILE A 164 -4.26 -17.29 3.62
C ILE A 164 -3.46 -16.24 4.39
N GLY A 165 -3.05 -15.18 3.71
CA GLY A 165 -2.50 -13.97 4.31
C GLY A 165 -3.52 -12.85 4.37
N PHE A 166 -3.47 -12.06 5.44
CA PHE A 166 -4.18 -10.79 5.54
C PHE A 166 -3.19 -9.68 5.89
N PHE A 167 -3.26 -8.53 5.24
CA PHE A 167 -2.45 -7.36 5.61
C PHE A 167 -3.32 -6.12 5.84
N ASN A 168 -3.24 -5.53 7.04
CA ASN A 168 -3.96 -4.31 7.40
C ASN A 168 -3.11 -3.08 7.07
N HIS A 169 -3.54 -2.23 6.13
CA HIS A 169 -2.75 -1.07 5.71
C HIS A 169 -2.93 0.14 6.61
N ILE A 170 -4.06 0.19 7.33
CA ILE A 170 -4.38 1.21 8.33
C ILE A 170 -3.90 0.77 9.73
N PRO A 171 -3.87 1.67 10.73
CA PRO A 171 -3.55 1.28 12.10
C PRO A 171 -4.55 0.24 12.64
N PHE A 172 -4.14 -0.51 13.67
CA PHE A 172 -5.06 -1.31 14.47
C PHE A 172 -5.25 -0.62 15.83
N PRO A 173 -6.48 -0.28 16.24
CA PRO A 173 -6.68 0.56 17.40
C PRO A 173 -6.39 -0.18 18.71
N PRO A 174 -5.99 0.53 19.78
CA PRO A 174 -5.89 -0.03 21.12
C PRO A 174 -7.21 -0.67 21.56
N VAL A 175 -7.12 -1.72 22.40
CA VAL A 175 -8.28 -2.53 22.81
C VAL A 175 -9.44 -1.70 23.38
N GLY A 176 -9.15 -0.62 24.12
CA GLY A 176 -10.19 0.26 24.68
C GLY A 176 -11.04 0.98 23.62
N ILE A 177 -10.42 1.35 22.49
CA ILE A 177 -11.12 1.93 21.35
C ILE A 177 -11.80 0.81 20.56
N TYR A 178 -11.07 -0.26 20.23
CA TYR A 178 -11.59 -1.40 19.48
C TYR A 178 -12.86 -2.02 20.11
N ALA A 179 -12.95 -2.03 21.45
CA ALA A 179 -14.08 -2.58 22.19
C ALA A 179 -15.41 -1.86 21.91
N GLN A 180 -15.39 -0.64 21.37
CA GLN A 180 -16.60 0.10 20.98
C GLN A 180 -17.33 -0.57 19.81
N LEU A 181 -16.63 -1.30 18.94
CA LEU A 181 -17.23 -1.94 17.78
C LEU A 181 -18.22 -3.05 18.21
N PRO A 182 -19.51 -2.96 17.81
CA PRO A 182 -20.50 -3.98 18.17
C PRO A 182 -20.13 -5.38 17.65
N TRP A 183 -19.50 -5.45 16.47
CA TRP A 183 -19.12 -6.69 15.78
C TRP A 183 -17.65 -7.07 15.96
N ARG A 184 -16.99 -6.55 17.01
CA ARG A 184 -15.56 -6.80 17.32
C ARG A 184 -15.20 -8.28 17.34
N ALA A 185 -16.06 -9.14 17.91
CA ALA A 185 -15.75 -10.58 17.99
C ALA A 185 -15.73 -11.21 16.59
N GLN A 186 -16.70 -10.84 15.74
CA GLN A 186 -16.83 -11.34 14.38
C GLN A 186 -15.71 -10.84 13.47
N ILE A 187 -15.25 -9.60 13.64
CA ILE A 187 -14.06 -9.09 12.91
C ILE A 187 -12.81 -9.88 13.32
N LEU A 188 -12.61 -10.14 14.62
CA LEU A 188 -11.49 -10.98 15.06
C LEU A 188 -11.59 -12.40 14.49
N ASP A 189 -12.79 -12.99 14.46
CA ASP A 189 -13.00 -14.32 13.87
C ASP A 189 -12.65 -14.31 12.37
N GLY A 190 -13.07 -13.27 11.65
CA GLY A 190 -12.70 -13.02 10.26
C GLY A 190 -11.19 -13.02 10.03
N LEU A 191 -10.49 -12.16 10.77
CA LEU A 191 -9.04 -12.00 10.67
C LEU A 191 -8.29 -13.29 11.06
N LEU A 192 -8.73 -13.94 12.13
CA LEU A 192 -8.13 -15.18 12.63
C LEU A 192 -8.33 -16.37 11.67
N GLY A 193 -9.11 -16.22 10.59
CA GLY A 193 -9.12 -17.18 9.48
C GLY A 193 -7.83 -17.19 8.64
N ALA A 194 -7.00 -16.16 8.71
CA ALA A 194 -5.70 -16.13 8.05
C ALA A 194 -4.67 -17.01 8.78
N ASP A 195 -3.61 -17.43 8.08
CA ASP A 195 -2.40 -18.06 8.63
C ASP A 195 -1.38 -16.99 9.07
N VAL A 196 -1.27 -15.91 8.28
CA VAL A 196 -0.42 -14.75 8.61
C VAL A 196 -1.24 -13.47 8.54
N ILE A 197 -1.17 -12.66 9.60
CA ILE A 197 -1.80 -11.36 9.73
C ILE A 197 -0.69 -10.30 9.87
N GLY A 198 -0.58 -9.43 8.87
CA GLY A 198 0.39 -8.36 8.82
C GLY A 198 -0.20 -7.01 9.22
N PHE A 199 0.62 -6.22 9.91
CA PHE A 199 0.33 -4.84 10.26
C PHE A 199 1.49 -3.93 9.86
N GLN A 200 1.25 -2.62 9.82
CA GLN A 200 2.32 -1.66 9.53
C GLN A 200 3.31 -1.53 10.68
N ARG A 201 2.81 -1.42 11.92
CA ARG A 201 3.61 -1.11 13.10
C ARG A 201 3.61 -2.26 14.10
N HIS A 202 4.68 -2.32 14.89
CA HIS A 202 4.77 -3.25 16.01
C HIS A 202 3.61 -3.08 17.01
N ASP A 203 3.22 -1.84 17.27
CA ASP A 203 2.17 -1.52 18.24
C ASP A 203 0.79 -1.97 17.74
N ASP A 204 0.50 -1.82 16.45
CA ASP A 204 -0.73 -2.32 15.83
C ASP A 204 -0.86 -3.86 16.01
N ALA A 205 0.22 -4.60 15.72
CA ALA A 205 0.24 -6.05 15.93
C ALA A 205 0.09 -6.42 17.42
N SER A 206 0.71 -5.65 18.30
CA SER A 206 0.61 -5.84 19.75
C SER A 206 -0.82 -5.61 20.27
N ASP A 207 -1.49 -4.59 19.76
CA ASP A 207 -2.87 -4.27 20.12
C ASP A 207 -3.86 -5.28 19.56
N PHE A 208 -3.63 -5.81 18.35
CA PHE A 208 -4.38 -6.96 17.84
C PHE A 208 -4.25 -8.19 18.74
N LEU A 209 -3.02 -8.56 19.12
CA LEU A 209 -2.77 -9.68 20.03
C LEU A 209 -3.45 -9.47 21.40
N ARG A 210 -3.49 -8.23 21.90
CA ARG A 210 -4.22 -7.87 23.13
C ARG A 210 -5.74 -8.01 22.94
N ALA A 211 -6.28 -7.55 21.81
CA ALA A 211 -7.70 -7.67 21.49
C ALA A 211 -8.13 -9.15 21.44
N VAL A 212 -7.33 -10.00 20.78
CA VAL A 212 -7.57 -11.45 20.73
C VAL A 212 -7.57 -12.08 22.12
N ARG A 213 -6.57 -11.79 22.96
CA ARG A 213 -6.54 -12.27 24.35
C ARG A 213 -7.75 -11.82 25.16
N HIS A 214 -8.14 -10.55 25.04
CA HIS A 214 -9.18 -9.96 25.87
C HIS A 214 -10.59 -10.39 25.44
N ILE A 215 -10.85 -10.42 24.13
CA ILE A 215 -12.19 -10.64 23.57
C ILE A 215 -12.45 -12.13 23.30
N LYS A 216 -11.45 -12.88 22.82
CA LYS A 216 -11.58 -14.30 22.47
C LYS A 216 -11.05 -15.24 23.56
N GLY A 217 -10.19 -14.75 24.46
CA GLY A 217 -9.56 -15.58 25.49
C GLY A 217 -8.50 -16.56 24.96
N TYR A 218 -8.06 -16.38 23.71
CA TYR A 218 -7.09 -17.27 23.06
C TYR A 218 -5.68 -17.06 23.62
N THR A 219 -4.89 -18.13 23.59
CA THR A 219 -3.50 -18.07 24.05
C THR A 219 -2.65 -17.43 22.96
N THR A 220 -1.73 -16.56 23.37
CA THR A 220 -0.76 -15.92 22.46
C THR A 220 0.64 -16.09 23.03
N LYS A 221 1.62 -16.39 22.19
CA LYS A 221 3.02 -16.56 22.56
C LYS A 221 3.90 -15.88 21.50
N GLY A 222 4.51 -14.75 21.88
CA GLY A 222 5.19 -13.91 20.90
C GLY A 222 4.19 -13.41 19.86
N THR A 223 4.47 -13.68 18.59
CA THR A 223 3.61 -13.37 17.43
C THR A 223 2.60 -14.47 17.10
N THR A 224 2.67 -15.63 17.77
CA THR A 224 1.79 -16.77 17.47
C THR A 224 0.54 -16.77 18.34
N ILE A 225 -0.60 -17.11 17.73
CA ILE A 225 -1.91 -17.24 18.35
C ILE A 225 -2.36 -18.69 18.21
N ASP A 226 -2.78 -19.30 19.32
CA ASP A 226 -3.40 -20.63 19.33
C ASP A 226 -4.91 -20.47 19.10
N VAL A 227 -5.35 -20.65 17.85
CA VAL A 227 -6.76 -20.56 17.46
C VAL A 227 -7.40 -21.94 17.58
N PRO A 228 -8.41 -22.14 18.46
CA PRO A 228 -9.10 -23.42 18.59
C PRO A 228 -9.75 -23.86 17.28
N VAL A 229 -9.62 -25.14 16.94
CA VAL A 229 -10.23 -25.77 15.76
C VAL A 229 -10.77 -27.15 16.11
N ASP A 230 -11.83 -27.57 15.43
CA ASP A 230 -12.43 -28.90 15.56
C ASP A 230 -11.80 -29.89 14.56
N ASP A 231 -10.47 -29.93 14.53
CA ASP A 231 -9.68 -30.83 13.68
C ASP A 231 -8.86 -31.79 14.57
N PRO A 232 -9.18 -33.10 14.59
CA PRO A 232 -8.46 -34.09 15.38
C PRO A 232 -6.96 -34.22 15.05
N ASP A 233 -6.56 -33.89 13.83
CA ASP A 233 -5.19 -34.01 13.33
C ASP A 233 -4.36 -32.73 13.58
N ALA A 234 -5.01 -31.64 13.99
CA ALA A 234 -4.35 -30.40 14.36
C ALA A 234 -3.51 -30.53 15.65
N PRO A 235 -2.43 -29.74 15.79
CA PRO A 235 -1.61 -29.77 16.99
C PRO A 235 -2.43 -29.39 18.24
N ARG A 236 -2.07 -29.98 19.38
CA ARG A 236 -2.73 -29.66 20.65
C ARG A 236 -2.01 -28.56 21.39
N SER A 237 -2.76 -27.56 21.83
CA SER A 237 -2.31 -26.55 22.78
C SER A 237 -1.91 -27.17 24.13
N ARG A 238 -1.25 -26.39 24.99
CA ARG A 238 -0.93 -26.80 26.37
C ARG A 238 -2.16 -27.19 27.20
N LYS A 239 -3.35 -26.74 26.81
CA LYS A 239 -4.62 -27.08 27.47
C LYS A 239 -5.27 -28.35 26.88
N GLY A 240 -4.61 -29.04 25.96
CA GLY A 240 -5.10 -30.26 25.32
C GLY A 240 -6.12 -30.05 24.21
N ILE A 241 -6.45 -28.80 23.87
CA ILE A 241 -7.39 -28.44 22.79
C ILE A 241 -6.63 -28.38 21.47
N THR A 242 -7.22 -28.90 20.39
CA THR A 242 -6.73 -28.82 19.00
C THR A 242 -6.74 -27.37 18.52
N VAL A 243 -5.63 -26.91 17.95
CA VAL A 243 -5.43 -25.52 17.55
C VAL A 243 -4.73 -25.41 16.20
N ARG A 244 -5.05 -24.34 15.46
CA ARG A 244 -4.22 -23.84 14.37
C ARG A 244 -3.38 -22.68 14.87
N HIS A 245 -2.13 -22.60 14.42
CA HIS A 245 -1.24 -21.50 14.76
C HIS A 245 -1.37 -20.39 13.73
N VAL A 246 -1.75 -19.20 14.19
CA VAL A 246 -1.81 -17.98 13.38
C VAL A 246 -0.66 -17.06 13.78
N GLU A 247 0.09 -16.55 12.80
CA GLU A 247 1.16 -15.57 13.03
C GLU A 247 0.62 -14.15 12.83
N ALA A 248 0.77 -13.28 13.82
CA ALA A 248 0.45 -11.86 13.72
C ALA A 248 1.68 -10.99 14.04
N ARG A 249 2.18 -10.24 13.06
CA ARG A 249 3.35 -9.36 13.23
C ARG A 249 3.34 -8.16 12.27
N HIS A 250 4.34 -7.30 12.40
CA HIS A 250 4.46 -6.10 11.59
C HIS A 250 5.37 -6.32 10.37
N PHE A 251 4.99 -5.74 9.24
CA PHE A 251 5.76 -5.64 8.00
C PHE A 251 5.52 -4.22 7.43
N PRO A 252 6.41 -3.26 7.68
CA PRO A 252 6.18 -1.88 7.28
C PRO A 252 6.21 -1.76 5.75
N ILE A 253 5.09 -1.37 5.13
CA ILE A 253 5.03 -1.15 3.68
C ILE A 253 5.94 0.02 3.28
N SER A 254 6.42 -0.02 2.05
CA SER A 254 7.28 1.02 1.50
C SER A 254 6.95 1.30 0.04
N ILE A 255 7.84 2.00 -0.66
CA ILE A 255 7.70 2.37 -2.07
C ILE A 255 8.78 1.71 -2.92
N ASP A 256 8.59 1.72 -4.23
CA ASP A 256 9.66 1.53 -5.20
C ASP A 256 10.54 2.80 -5.24
N ALA A 257 11.52 2.83 -4.34
CA ALA A 257 12.37 3.99 -4.14
C ALA A 257 13.22 4.33 -5.37
N GLU A 258 13.63 3.32 -6.14
CA GLU A 258 14.46 3.47 -7.34
C GLU A 258 13.66 4.16 -8.46
N SER A 259 12.43 3.69 -8.73
CA SER A 259 11.55 4.31 -9.72
C SER A 259 11.25 5.78 -9.43
N PHE A 260 11.07 6.17 -8.16
CA PHE A 260 10.90 7.58 -7.79
C PHE A 260 12.18 8.41 -7.98
N GLU A 261 13.35 7.85 -7.68
CA GLU A 261 14.64 8.50 -7.92
C GLU A 261 14.90 8.68 -9.43
N ASP A 262 14.57 7.69 -10.24
CA ASP A 262 14.73 7.73 -11.70
C ASP A 262 13.87 8.83 -12.34
N ILE A 263 12.60 8.93 -11.96
CA ILE A 263 11.72 10.02 -12.40
C ILE A 263 12.31 11.38 -11.98
N ALA A 264 12.78 11.49 -10.74
CA ALA A 264 13.34 12.75 -10.23
C ALA A 264 14.60 13.20 -11.00
N ARG A 265 15.39 12.25 -11.51
CA ARG A 265 16.61 12.54 -12.29
C ARG A 265 16.32 13.00 -13.71
N ARG A 266 15.12 12.83 -14.24
CA ARG A 266 14.77 13.23 -15.61
C ARG A 266 14.87 14.76 -15.80
N PRO A 267 15.56 15.25 -16.84
CA PRO A 267 15.73 16.70 -17.06
C PRO A 267 14.41 17.48 -17.16
N GLU A 268 13.40 16.90 -17.80
CA GLU A 268 12.08 17.50 -17.96
C GLU A 268 11.32 17.66 -16.63
N VAL A 269 11.48 16.72 -15.70
CA VAL A 269 10.86 16.79 -14.36
C VAL A 269 11.56 17.84 -13.50
N GLN A 270 12.89 17.96 -13.63
CA GLN A 270 13.64 19.03 -12.96
C GLN A 270 13.30 20.41 -13.52
N GLU A 271 13.09 20.55 -14.83
CA GLU A 271 12.62 21.80 -15.42
C GLU A 271 11.22 22.14 -14.93
N ARG A 272 10.32 21.15 -14.89
CA ARG A 272 8.98 21.32 -14.35
C ARG A 272 8.99 21.82 -12.90
N ALA A 273 9.90 21.31 -12.07
CA ALA A 273 10.09 21.79 -10.71
C ALA A 273 10.50 23.29 -10.65
N ARG A 274 11.33 23.76 -11.60
CA ARG A 274 11.69 25.19 -11.72
C ARG A 274 10.50 26.03 -12.16
N GLU A 275 9.72 25.56 -13.14
CA GLU A 275 8.49 26.22 -13.58
C GLU A 275 7.48 26.38 -12.45
N ILE A 276 7.31 25.34 -11.63
CA ILE A 276 6.44 25.39 -10.44
C ILE A 276 6.90 26.52 -9.51
N ARG A 277 8.19 26.61 -9.19
CA ARG A 277 8.71 27.69 -8.33
C ARG A 277 8.53 29.07 -8.97
N GLN A 278 8.71 29.18 -10.29
CA GLN A 278 8.47 30.43 -11.02
C GLN A 278 6.99 30.84 -10.95
N GLY A 279 6.07 29.88 -11.10
CA GLY A 279 4.62 30.10 -10.98
C GLY A 279 4.19 30.55 -9.58
N LEU A 280 4.95 30.18 -8.55
CA LEU A 280 4.76 30.61 -7.16
C LEU A 280 5.41 31.99 -6.86
N GLY A 281 6.04 32.64 -7.85
CA GLY A 281 6.73 33.92 -7.64
C GLY A 281 8.18 33.80 -7.15
N ASN A 282 8.80 32.62 -7.27
CA ASN A 282 10.15 32.31 -6.79
C ASN A 282 10.34 32.61 -5.28
N PRO A 283 9.51 32.04 -4.39
CA PRO A 283 9.72 32.19 -2.95
C PRO A 283 11.08 31.62 -2.55
N LYS A 284 11.66 32.13 -1.45
CA LYS A 284 12.91 31.57 -0.91
C LYS A 284 12.69 30.14 -0.41
N THR A 285 11.54 29.87 0.20
CA THR A 285 11.17 28.55 0.73
C THR A 285 9.82 28.10 0.21
N VAL A 286 9.75 26.90 -0.34
CA VAL A 286 8.48 26.21 -0.63
C VAL A 286 8.26 25.12 0.41
N LEU A 287 7.14 25.21 1.13
CA LEU A 287 6.64 24.14 1.98
C LEU A 287 5.58 23.35 1.20
N LEU A 288 5.57 22.04 1.35
CA LEU A 288 4.64 21.18 0.62
C LEU A 288 3.90 20.24 1.57
N GLY A 289 2.58 20.20 1.42
CA GLY A 289 1.70 19.18 1.98
C GLY A 289 1.00 18.43 0.85
N VAL A 290 1.02 17.10 0.88
CA VAL A 290 0.38 16.25 -0.12
C VAL A 290 -0.38 15.16 0.62
N ASP A 291 -1.70 15.17 0.48
CA ASP A 291 -2.56 14.23 1.19
C ASP A 291 -3.83 13.95 0.37
N ARG A 292 -4.48 12.82 0.61
CA ARG A 292 -5.91 12.72 0.31
C ARG A 292 -6.64 13.68 1.25
N LEU A 293 -7.72 14.30 0.80
CA LEU A 293 -8.56 15.11 1.66
C LEU A 293 -9.26 14.21 2.69
N ASP A 294 -8.67 14.08 3.88
CA ASP A 294 -9.05 13.12 4.90
C ASP A 294 -8.70 13.67 6.29
N TYR A 295 -9.60 13.54 7.26
CA TYR A 295 -9.47 14.15 8.60
C TYR A 295 -8.27 13.60 9.38
N THR A 296 -7.80 12.40 9.02
CA THR A 296 -6.61 11.77 9.61
C THR A 296 -5.31 12.49 9.26
N LYS A 297 -5.29 13.32 8.21
CA LYS A 297 -4.06 13.89 7.63
C LYS A 297 -3.58 15.17 8.29
N GLY A 298 -4.37 15.73 9.20
CA GLY A 298 -3.98 16.93 9.96
C GLY A 298 -3.78 18.17 9.09
N ILE A 299 -4.42 18.24 7.91
CA ILE A 299 -4.32 19.38 6.98
C ILE A 299 -4.73 20.69 7.66
N ARG A 300 -5.81 20.66 8.47
CA ARG A 300 -6.25 21.82 9.29
C ARG A 300 -5.15 22.31 10.24
N HIS A 301 -4.43 21.39 10.88
CA HIS A 301 -3.37 21.72 11.84
C HIS A 301 -2.18 22.37 11.13
N ARG A 302 -1.80 21.83 9.95
CA ARG A 302 -0.75 22.38 9.09
C ARG A 302 -1.06 23.79 8.61
N ILE A 303 -2.27 24.00 8.06
CA ILE A 303 -2.74 25.30 7.57
C ILE A 303 -2.79 26.31 8.71
N LYS A 304 -3.31 25.92 9.88
CA LYS A 304 -3.35 26.78 11.07
C LYS A 304 -1.94 27.18 11.52
N ALA A 305 -1.02 26.23 11.68
CA ALA A 305 0.34 26.51 12.13
C ALA A 305 1.07 27.46 11.17
N PHE A 306 0.94 27.22 9.86
CA PHE A 306 1.54 28.11 8.86
C PHE A 306 0.88 29.49 8.84
N GLY A 307 -0.45 29.56 8.91
CA GLY A 307 -1.19 30.83 9.01
C GLY A 307 -0.75 31.67 10.21
N GLU A 308 -0.66 31.06 11.39
CA GLU A 308 -0.18 31.75 12.60
C GLU A 308 1.28 32.21 12.47
N LEU A 309 2.17 31.45 11.80
CA LEU A 309 3.56 31.90 11.57
C LEU A 309 3.63 33.16 10.71
N VAL A 310 2.76 33.26 9.71
CA VAL A 310 2.69 34.44 8.85
C VAL A 310 2.07 35.62 9.61
N GLU A 311 0.99 35.38 10.35
CA GLU A 311 0.31 36.40 11.17
C GLU A 311 1.23 36.96 12.27
N ASP A 312 2.01 36.10 12.93
CA ASP A 312 2.98 36.47 13.97
C ASP A 312 4.20 37.24 13.41
N GLY A 313 4.30 37.40 12.08
CA GLY A 313 5.46 38.02 11.42
C GLY A 313 6.75 37.20 11.50
N ARG A 314 6.64 35.94 11.90
CA ARG A 314 7.73 34.96 12.00
C ARG A 314 8.18 34.47 10.62
N ILE A 315 7.25 34.43 9.67
CA ILE A 315 7.50 34.16 8.24
C ILE A 315 6.90 35.30 7.42
N ARG A 316 7.69 35.85 6.50
CA ARG A 316 7.18 36.85 5.54
C ARG A 316 6.55 36.17 4.34
N VAL A 317 5.42 36.71 3.87
CA VAL A 317 4.64 36.16 2.74
C VAL A 317 5.45 36.12 1.44
N GLU A 318 6.33 37.10 1.22
CA GLU A 318 7.23 37.13 0.07
C GLU A 318 8.38 36.10 0.14
N ASP A 319 8.68 35.55 1.33
CA ASP A 319 9.81 34.64 1.52
C ASP A 319 9.40 33.17 1.45
N ALA A 320 8.18 32.82 1.85
CA ALA A 320 7.75 31.43 1.90
C ALA A 320 6.29 31.22 1.48
N THR A 321 6.04 30.09 0.83
CA THR A 321 4.70 29.67 0.39
C THR A 321 4.45 28.23 0.81
N LEU A 322 3.27 27.98 1.39
CA LEU A 322 2.76 26.63 1.61
C LEU A 322 1.95 26.19 0.40
N VAL A 323 2.41 25.15 -0.29
CA VAL A 323 1.63 24.44 -1.31
C VAL A 323 0.94 23.25 -0.65
N GLN A 324 -0.39 23.21 -0.73
CA GLN A 324 -1.20 22.09 -0.25
C GLN A 324 -1.91 21.44 -1.43
N VAL A 325 -1.50 20.22 -1.78
CA VAL A 325 -2.21 19.35 -2.70
C VAL A 325 -3.12 18.44 -1.89
N ALA A 326 -4.42 18.49 -2.16
CA ALA A 326 -5.42 17.63 -1.56
C ALA A 326 -6.15 16.86 -2.66
N SER A 327 -5.90 15.55 -2.79
CA SER A 327 -6.63 14.75 -3.77
C SER A 327 -8.06 14.45 -3.28
N PRO A 328 -9.08 14.57 -4.16
CA PRO A 328 -10.47 14.28 -3.79
C PRO A 328 -10.62 12.85 -3.25
N SER A 329 -11.39 12.69 -2.17
CA SER A 329 -11.60 11.39 -1.54
C SER A 329 -12.97 11.32 -0.88
N ARG A 330 -13.73 10.24 -1.17
CA ARG A 330 -14.99 9.90 -0.48
C ARG A 330 -16.00 11.07 -0.44
N GLU A 331 -16.12 11.80 -1.55
CA GLU A 331 -16.89 13.06 -1.63
C GLU A 331 -18.39 12.92 -1.34
N ARG A 332 -18.93 11.70 -1.30
CA ARG A 332 -20.33 11.44 -0.92
C ARG A 332 -20.55 11.43 0.59
N VAL A 333 -19.51 11.16 1.39
CA VAL A 333 -19.57 11.09 2.85
C VAL A 333 -19.56 12.50 3.45
N ASP A 334 -20.53 12.80 4.31
CA ASP A 334 -20.76 14.17 4.80
C ASP A 334 -19.58 14.75 5.58
N THR A 335 -18.92 13.95 6.42
CA THR A 335 -17.72 14.37 7.17
C THR A 335 -16.59 14.86 6.25
N TYR A 336 -16.45 14.27 5.06
CA TYR A 336 -15.46 14.69 4.06
C TYR A 336 -15.84 16.01 3.38
N LYS A 337 -17.14 16.24 3.14
CA LYS A 337 -17.65 17.53 2.63
C LYS A 337 -17.42 18.64 3.64
N THR A 338 -17.76 18.43 4.91
CA THR A 338 -17.52 19.41 5.97
C THR A 338 -16.04 19.74 6.13
N LEU A 339 -15.17 18.72 6.14
CA LEU A 339 -13.73 18.93 6.21
C LEU A 339 -13.21 19.78 5.03
N ARG A 340 -13.72 19.54 3.82
CA ARG A 340 -13.40 20.32 2.63
C ARG A 340 -13.75 21.78 2.82
N ASP A 341 -14.99 22.06 3.20
CA ASP A 341 -15.49 23.42 3.39
C ASP A 341 -14.66 24.17 4.44
N GLU A 342 -14.31 23.51 5.54
CA GLU A 342 -13.46 24.08 6.59
C GLU A 342 -12.05 24.43 6.10
N ILE A 343 -11.44 23.54 5.30
CA ILE A 343 -10.10 23.77 4.72
C ILE A 343 -10.15 24.91 3.72
N GLU A 344 -11.09 24.88 2.77
CA GLU A 344 -11.23 25.91 1.73
C GLU A 344 -11.52 27.29 2.35
N LEU A 345 -12.39 27.35 3.36
CA LEU A 345 -12.66 28.57 4.12
C LEU A 345 -11.41 29.09 4.83
N SER A 346 -10.65 28.21 5.48
CA SER A 346 -9.42 28.58 6.20
C SER A 346 -8.35 29.12 5.24
N VAL A 347 -8.15 28.47 4.10
CA VAL A 347 -7.24 28.93 3.04
C VAL A 347 -7.69 30.30 2.51
N GLY A 348 -8.97 30.45 2.18
CA GLY A 348 -9.52 31.70 1.67
C GLY A 348 -9.33 32.86 2.65
N ARG A 349 -9.60 32.62 3.94
CA ARG A 349 -9.39 33.61 4.99
C ARG A 349 -7.92 34.01 5.14
N ILE A 350 -7.01 33.03 5.29
CA ILE A 350 -5.57 33.29 5.45
C ILE A 350 -5.01 34.05 4.25
N ASN A 351 -5.37 33.65 3.02
CA ASN A 351 -4.92 34.33 1.82
C ASN A 351 -5.50 35.74 1.68
N GLY A 352 -6.75 35.96 2.10
CA GLY A 352 -7.41 37.26 2.05
C GLY A 352 -6.86 38.24 3.10
N ASP A 353 -6.58 37.75 4.31
CA ASP A 353 -6.12 38.56 5.43
C ASP A 353 -4.61 38.89 5.33
N LEU A 354 -3.79 37.94 4.86
CA LEU A 354 -2.33 38.03 4.91
C LEU A 354 -1.66 38.15 3.54
N GLY A 355 -2.34 37.82 2.44
CA GLY A 355 -1.77 37.89 1.10
C GLY A 355 -1.43 39.31 0.65
N THR A 356 -0.49 39.41 -0.29
CA THR A 356 -0.16 40.68 -0.96
C THR A 356 -0.42 40.58 -2.46
N ILE A 357 -0.35 41.71 -3.17
CA ILE A 357 -0.45 41.71 -4.63
C ILE A 357 0.75 40.92 -5.18
N GLY A 358 0.49 39.71 -5.69
CA GLY A 358 1.49 38.83 -6.29
C GLY A 358 2.04 37.72 -5.39
N HIS A 359 1.72 37.70 -4.09
CA HIS A 359 2.15 36.61 -3.19
C HIS A 359 0.99 36.17 -2.29
N GLN A 360 0.66 34.88 -2.38
CA GLN A 360 -0.29 34.24 -1.49
C GLN A 360 0.48 33.34 -0.52
N PRO A 361 0.15 33.36 0.78
CA PRO A 361 0.80 32.49 1.75
C PRO A 361 0.52 31.01 1.44
N ILE A 362 -0.70 30.66 0.99
CA ILE A 362 -1.11 29.28 0.74
C ILE A 362 -1.58 29.10 -0.71
N SER A 363 -0.95 28.19 -1.45
CA SER A 363 -1.44 27.67 -2.73
C SER A 363 -2.15 26.33 -2.49
N TYR A 364 -3.46 26.30 -2.62
CA TYR A 364 -4.28 25.09 -2.39
C TYR A 364 -4.80 24.52 -3.70
N LEU A 365 -4.62 23.22 -3.89
CA LEU A 365 -4.95 22.50 -5.12
C LEU A 365 -5.78 21.26 -4.78
N HIS A 366 -7.06 21.24 -5.18
CA HIS A 366 -7.97 20.12 -4.94
C HIS A 366 -8.06 19.17 -6.14
N HIS A 367 -6.93 18.57 -6.52
CA HIS A 367 -6.81 17.73 -7.72
C HIS A 367 -5.88 16.52 -7.48
N GLY A 368 -6.12 15.45 -8.23
CA GLY A 368 -5.16 14.37 -8.38
C GLY A 368 -4.13 14.72 -9.45
N TYR A 369 -2.86 14.43 -9.19
CA TYR A 369 -1.76 14.67 -10.13
C TYR A 369 -1.14 13.35 -10.60
N PRO A 370 -0.67 13.29 -11.86
CA PRO A 370 0.14 12.18 -12.33
C PRO A 370 1.47 12.11 -11.56
N ARG A 371 2.10 10.94 -11.60
CA ARG A 371 3.30 10.64 -10.80
C ARG A 371 4.45 11.60 -11.09
N GLU A 372 4.68 11.96 -12.35
CA GLU A 372 5.75 12.87 -12.77
C GLU A 372 5.55 14.29 -12.21
N GLU A 373 4.32 14.80 -12.23
CA GLU A 373 4.00 16.12 -11.67
C GLU A 373 4.15 16.12 -10.14
N MET A 374 3.78 15.02 -9.48
CA MET A 374 4.02 14.84 -8.04
C MET A 374 5.51 14.85 -7.70
N VAL A 375 6.35 14.19 -8.51
CA VAL A 375 7.80 14.22 -8.33
C VAL A 375 8.37 15.62 -8.56
N ALA A 376 7.87 16.35 -9.55
CA ALA A 376 8.25 17.75 -9.77
C ALA A 376 7.90 18.64 -8.57
N LEU A 377 6.73 18.45 -7.95
CA LEU A 377 6.34 19.13 -6.71
C LEU A 377 7.29 18.77 -5.55
N TYR A 378 7.64 17.49 -5.37
CA TYR A 378 8.59 17.07 -4.33
C TYR A 378 9.98 17.70 -4.51
N LEU A 379 10.45 17.83 -5.76
CA LEU A 379 11.71 18.51 -6.08
C LEU A 379 11.64 20.02 -5.88
N ALA A 380 10.49 20.64 -6.17
CA ALA A 380 10.27 22.08 -5.98
C ALA A 380 10.23 22.47 -4.50
N ALA A 381 9.83 21.56 -3.61
CA ALA A 381 9.65 21.81 -2.18
C ALA A 381 10.97 21.78 -1.39
N ASP A 382 11.21 22.79 -0.57
CA ASP A 382 12.33 22.82 0.39
C ASP A 382 12.00 22.02 1.66
N ILE A 383 10.73 22.03 2.08
CA ILE A 383 10.25 21.37 3.30
C ILE A 383 9.00 20.57 2.98
N MET A 384 9.01 19.29 3.31
CA MET A 384 7.84 18.43 3.25
C MET A 384 7.17 18.34 4.62
N LEU A 385 5.88 18.67 4.68
CA LEU A 385 5.06 18.64 5.88
C LEU A 385 4.17 17.40 5.85
N VAL A 386 4.45 16.41 6.68
CA VAL A 386 3.60 15.23 6.87
C VAL A 386 3.09 15.22 8.30
N THR A 387 1.92 15.82 8.52
CA THR A 387 1.40 16.17 9.85
C THR A 387 0.17 15.35 10.24
N ALA A 388 0.11 14.09 9.78
CA ALA A 388 -1.03 13.22 10.03
C ALA A 388 -1.28 13.01 11.53
N LEU A 389 -2.54 13.09 11.94
CA LEU A 389 -2.99 12.83 13.32
C LEU A 389 -2.92 11.35 13.66
N ARG A 390 -3.16 10.48 12.68
CA ARG A 390 -2.96 9.03 12.76
C ARG A 390 -2.83 8.48 11.35
N ASP A 391 -1.77 7.71 11.07
CA ASP A 391 -1.55 7.12 9.74
C ASP A 391 -0.85 5.77 9.87
N GLY A 392 -1.35 4.74 9.17
CA GLY A 392 -0.77 3.41 9.21
C GLY A 392 0.70 3.42 8.77
N MET A 393 1.04 4.21 7.75
CA MET A 393 2.42 4.36 7.28
C MET A 393 2.73 5.78 6.81
N ASN A 394 1.96 6.32 5.85
CA ASN A 394 2.26 7.51 5.05
C ASN A 394 3.40 7.32 4.02
N LEU A 395 3.03 6.91 2.81
CA LEU A 395 3.99 6.70 1.71
C LEU A 395 4.54 8.01 1.13
N VAL A 396 3.76 9.09 1.16
CA VAL A 396 4.18 10.44 0.71
C VAL A 396 5.49 10.88 1.39
N ALA A 397 5.66 10.58 2.68
CA ALA A 397 6.92 10.84 3.39
C ALA A 397 8.12 10.12 2.76
N LYS A 398 7.93 8.85 2.36
CA LYS A 398 8.97 8.03 1.72
C LYS A 398 9.21 8.47 0.28
N GLU A 399 8.16 8.85 -0.45
CA GLU A 399 8.24 9.37 -1.83
C GLU A 399 9.09 10.64 -1.88
N TYR A 400 8.79 11.62 -1.02
CA TYR A 400 9.61 12.84 -0.91
C TYR A 400 11.08 12.49 -0.66
N VAL A 401 11.36 11.63 0.32
CA VAL A 401 12.75 11.21 0.61
C VAL A 401 13.43 10.57 -0.62
N ALA A 402 12.72 9.70 -1.35
CA ALA A 402 13.25 9.00 -2.52
C ALA A 402 13.57 9.95 -3.69
N THR A 403 12.83 11.05 -3.86
CA THR A 403 13.09 12.01 -4.94
C THR A 403 14.24 12.98 -4.65
N ARG A 404 14.64 13.17 -3.39
CA ARG A 404 15.75 14.08 -2.99
C ARG A 404 17.15 13.52 -3.26
N PHE A 405 17.43 13.14 -4.51
CA PHE A 405 18.74 12.61 -4.93
C PHE A 405 19.90 13.60 -4.76
N ASP A 406 19.58 14.89 -4.66
CA ASP A 406 20.48 15.99 -4.30
C ASP A 406 20.92 15.96 -2.82
N ASN A 407 20.31 15.11 -1.99
CA ASN A 407 20.45 15.07 -0.55
C ASN A 407 20.21 16.45 0.08
N ASP A 408 19.20 17.17 -0.38
CA ASP A 408 18.76 18.42 0.24
C ASP A 408 17.27 18.33 0.62
N GLY A 409 16.74 19.37 1.25
CA GLY A 409 15.37 19.42 1.76
C GLY A 409 15.20 18.87 3.18
N VAL A 410 14.05 19.14 3.78
CA VAL A 410 13.71 18.73 5.15
C VAL A 410 12.36 18.03 5.17
N LEU A 411 12.30 16.87 5.80
CA LEU A 411 11.05 16.19 6.12
C LEU A 411 10.65 16.51 7.57
N ILE A 412 9.51 17.16 7.74
CA ILE A 412 8.79 17.29 9.02
C ILE A 412 7.73 16.19 9.05
N LEU A 413 7.77 15.34 10.07
CA LEU A 413 6.98 14.11 10.11
C LEU A 413 6.31 13.90 11.47
N SER A 414 5.00 13.67 11.45
CA SER A 414 4.23 13.32 12.64
C SER A 414 4.71 12.01 13.26
N GLU A 415 4.85 11.99 14.59
CA GLU A 415 5.12 10.76 15.35
C GLU A 415 3.98 9.73 15.27
N PHE A 416 2.79 10.14 14.81
CA PHE A 416 1.61 9.29 14.65
C PHE A 416 1.48 8.66 13.25
N ALA A 417 2.46 8.89 12.36
CA ALA A 417 2.57 8.18 11.09
C ALA A 417 3.53 7.00 11.21
N GLY A 418 3.17 5.81 10.71
CA GLY A 418 4.04 4.63 10.78
C GLY A 418 5.44 4.83 10.18
N ALA A 419 5.59 5.72 9.18
CA ALA A 419 6.89 6.09 8.62
C ALA A 419 7.85 6.68 9.66
N ALA A 420 7.35 7.27 10.75
CA ALA A 420 8.18 7.79 11.83
C ALA A 420 8.92 6.68 12.59
N ASP A 421 8.47 5.42 12.51
CA ASP A 421 9.18 4.27 13.07
C ASP A 421 10.48 3.97 12.32
N GLU A 422 10.59 4.35 11.05
CA GLU A 422 11.77 4.12 10.22
C GLU A 422 12.58 5.40 9.92
N LEU A 423 11.90 6.53 9.76
CA LEU A 423 12.45 7.82 9.31
C LEU A 423 12.93 8.70 10.47
N LYS A 424 13.69 8.13 11.42
CA LYS A 424 14.12 8.78 12.67
C LYS A 424 14.99 10.04 12.51
N GLN A 425 15.48 10.33 11.31
CA GLN A 425 16.28 11.53 11.01
C GLN A 425 15.44 12.71 10.50
N ALA A 426 14.14 12.51 10.30
CA ALA A 426 13.18 13.58 10.07
C ALA A 426 13.08 14.50 11.29
N VAL A 427 12.50 15.68 11.09
CA VAL A 427 12.07 16.54 12.21
C VAL A 427 10.74 15.98 12.70
N ILE A 428 10.79 15.16 13.76
CA ILE A 428 9.61 14.52 14.33
C ILE A 428 8.80 15.54 15.13
N ILE A 429 7.49 15.57 14.88
CA ILE A 429 6.55 16.48 15.54
C ILE A 429 5.38 15.73 16.14
N ASN A 430 4.76 16.34 17.15
CA ASN A 430 3.41 16.02 17.58
C ASN A 430 2.45 17.04 16.94
N PRO A 431 1.53 16.64 16.06
CA PRO A 431 0.67 17.58 15.33
C PRO A 431 -0.37 18.26 16.22
N HIS A 432 -0.61 17.75 17.43
CA HIS A 432 -1.51 18.38 18.41
C HIS A 432 -0.86 19.59 19.10
N ASP A 433 0.47 19.68 19.10
CA ASP A 433 1.20 20.84 19.59
C ASP A 433 1.49 21.82 18.44
N ILE A 434 0.54 22.72 18.19
CA ILE A 434 0.67 23.75 17.15
C ILE A 434 1.88 24.65 17.41
N GLY A 435 2.22 24.95 18.67
CA GLY A 435 3.39 25.76 19.00
C GLY A 435 4.69 25.07 18.58
N ALA A 436 4.87 23.81 18.97
CA ALA A 436 6.04 23.03 18.58
C ALA A 436 6.10 22.77 17.06
N LEU A 437 4.95 22.63 16.39
CA LEU A 437 4.91 22.53 14.92
C LEU A 437 5.41 23.84 14.27
N LYS A 438 5.00 25.01 14.77
CA LYS A 438 5.49 26.32 14.30
C LYS A 438 7.01 26.44 14.46
N ASP A 439 7.52 26.12 15.64
CA ASP A 439 8.96 26.16 15.94
C ASP A 439 9.75 25.18 15.05
N SER A 440 9.17 24.01 14.75
CA SER A 440 9.77 23.02 13.87
C SER A 440 9.83 23.47 12.42
N ILE A 441 8.81 24.20 11.95
CA ILE A 441 8.78 24.80 10.61
C ILE A 441 9.88 25.86 10.49
N GLU A 442 9.98 26.80 11.44
CA GLU A 442 11.06 27.81 11.43
C GLU A 442 12.43 27.17 11.45
N ARG A 443 12.64 26.19 12.35
CA ARG A 443 13.89 25.45 12.41
C ARG A 443 14.24 24.79 11.08
N ALA A 444 13.25 24.25 10.37
CA ALA A 444 13.46 23.63 9.07
C ALA A 444 13.84 24.65 7.99
N ILE A 445 13.25 25.84 8.01
CA ILE A 445 13.60 26.97 7.12
C ILE A 445 15.05 27.40 7.34
N GLU A 446 15.46 27.52 8.60
CA GLU A 446 16.80 27.98 8.99
C GLU A 446 17.86 26.87 8.96
N MET A 447 17.45 25.60 8.73
CA MET A 447 18.34 24.44 8.87
C MET A 447 19.52 24.54 7.89
N PRO A 448 20.78 24.55 8.36
CA PRO A 448 21.94 24.65 7.47
C PRO A 448 22.03 23.46 6.51
N ARG A 449 22.47 23.71 5.26
CA ARG A 449 22.60 22.68 4.21
C ARG A 449 23.37 21.43 4.66
N ARG A 450 24.40 21.58 5.51
CA ARG A 450 25.17 20.45 6.07
C ARG A 450 24.31 19.53 6.94
N GLU A 451 23.42 20.09 7.76
CA GLU A 451 22.49 19.31 8.58
C GLU A 451 21.43 18.65 7.70
N ARG A 452 20.79 19.42 6.80
CA ARG A 452 19.78 18.89 5.84
C ARG A 452 20.32 17.69 5.07
N SER A 453 21.53 17.82 4.51
CA SER A 453 22.17 16.75 3.75
C SER A 453 22.58 15.54 4.55
N THR A 454 22.92 15.72 5.83
CA THR A 454 23.20 14.59 6.72
C THR A 454 21.92 13.82 7.03
N ARG A 455 20.84 14.51 7.35
CA ARG A 455 19.52 13.90 7.60
C ARG A 455 18.99 13.20 6.36
N MET A 456 18.96 13.89 5.22
CA MET A 456 18.39 13.35 3.98
C MET A 456 19.14 12.12 3.49
N ARG A 457 20.48 12.08 3.56
CA ARG A 457 21.25 10.85 3.23
C ARG A 457 20.86 9.66 4.07
N ALA A 458 20.66 9.87 5.38
CA ALA A 458 20.26 8.81 6.29
C ALA A 458 18.83 8.33 6.01
N LEU A 459 17.89 9.25 5.76
CA LEU A 459 16.52 8.94 5.36
C LEU A 459 16.48 8.12 4.06
N ARG A 460 17.19 8.60 3.03
CA ARG A 460 17.29 7.93 1.72
C ARG A 460 17.86 6.52 1.83
N LYS A 461 18.89 6.34 2.66
CA LYS A 461 19.43 5.00 2.92
C LYS A 461 18.35 4.08 3.51
N ARG A 462 17.58 4.54 4.48
CA ARG A 462 16.52 3.71 5.09
C ARG A 462 15.42 3.34 4.10
N VAL A 463 14.96 4.28 3.28
CA VAL A 463 13.91 4.02 2.28
C VAL A 463 14.39 3.06 1.20
N ARG A 464 15.65 3.18 0.73
CA ARG A 464 16.22 2.23 -0.25
C ARG A 464 16.47 0.83 0.32
N ASP A 465 16.97 0.74 1.55
CA ASP A 465 17.23 -0.56 2.18
C ASP A 465 15.94 -1.31 2.56
N ASN A 466 14.82 -0.59 2.71
CA ASN A 466 13.51 -1.12 3.08
C ASN A 466 12.46 -0.67 2.07
N ASP A 467 12.67 -1.09 0.82
CA ASP A 467 11.76 -0.83 -0.30
C ASP A 467 10.54 -1.76 -0.28
N VAL A 468 9.66 -1.56 -1.24
CA VAL A 468 8.41 -2.30 -1.35
C VAL A 468 8.63 -3.78 -1.70
N ALA A 469 9.68 -4.10 -2.45
CA ALA A 469 10.05 -5.47 -2.77
C ALA A 469 10.50 -6.24 -1.53
N ARG A 470 11.21 -5.58 -0.59
CA ARG A 470 11.55 -6.18 0.69
C ARG A 470 10.32 -6.42 1.55
N TRP A 471 9.36 -5.50 1.56
CA TRP A 471 8.10 -5.67 2.28
C TRP A 471 7.36 -6.91 1.78
N SER A 472 7.12 -7.02 0.46
CA SER A 472 6.40 -8.15 -0.12
C SER A 472 7.12 -9.47 0.10
N ARG A 473 8.44 -9.53 -0.16
CA ARG A 473 9.29 -10.69 0.17
C ARG A 473 9.10 -11.15 1.60
N SER A 474 9.22 -10.24 2.56
CA SER A 474 9.19 -10.58 3.98
C SER A 474 7.84 -11.14 4.43
N PHE A 475 6.74 -10.67 3.83
CA PHE A 475 5.39 -11.17 4.09
C PHE A 475 5.17 -12.53 3.44
N LEU A 476 5.57 -12.70 2.19
CA LEU A 476 5.45 -13.97 1.46
C LEU A 476 6.32 -15.07 2.07
N GLU A 477 7.54 -14.77 2.50
CA GLU A 477 8.37 -15.70 3.28
C GLU A 477 7.72 -16.10 4.61
N ALA A 478 6.83 -15.27 5.16
CA ALA A 478 6.03 -15.65 6.32
C ALA A 478 4.94 -16.64 5.94
N LEU A 479 4.23 -16.39 4.84
CA LEU A 479 3.19 -17.29 4.32
C LEU A 479 3.75 -18.64 3.88
N ASP A 480 4.90 -18.67 3.21
CA ASP A 480 5.52 -19.89 2.70
C ASP A 480 5.87 -20.88 3.81
N ARG A 481 6.12 -20.40 5.05
CA ARG A 481 6.30 -21.28 6.23
C ARG A 481 5.03 -22.04 6.63
N HIS A 482 3.87 -21.56 6.21
CA HIS A 482 2.56 -22.17 6.44
C HIS A 482 2.05 -22.92 5.21
N ALA A 483 2.63 -22.68 4.03
CA ALA A 483 2.24 -23.34 2.81
C ALA A 483 2.72 -24.80 2.76
N PRO A 484 1.94 -25.72 2.15
CA PRO A 484 2.42 -27.05 1.85
C PRO A 484 3.59 -26.99 0.86
N SER A 485 4.50 -27.97 0.90
CA SER A 485 5.73 -27.96 0.10
C SER A 485 5.52 -27.87 -1.43
N THR A 486 4.29 -28.15 -1.88
CA THR A 486 3.80 -28.10 -3.27
C THR A 486 3.43 -26.70 -3.74
N ALA A 487 3.13 -25.77 -2.83
CA ALA A 487 2.73 -24.40 -3.12
C ALA A 487 3.87 -23.43 -2.79
N ARG A 488 4.87 -23.35 -3.68
CA ARG A 488 5.98 -22.40 -3.54
C ARG A 488 5.72 -21.17 -4.39
N ILE A 489 5.73 -20.00 -3.76
CA ILE A 489 5.76 -18.70 -4.43
C ILE A 489 7.22 -18.33 -4.68
N ASP A 490 7.50 -17.62 -5.76
CA ASP A 490 8.73 -16.84 -5.88
C ASP A 490 8.55 -15.49 -5.15
N PRO A 491 9.07 -15.33 -3.92
CA PRO A 491 8.91 -14.07 -3.20
C PRO A 491 9.75 -12.96 -3.83
N SER A 492 10.78 -13.29 -4.63
CA SER A 492 11.77 -12.34 -5.12
C SER A 492 11.22 -11.35 -6.14
N GLY A 493 10.12 -11.70 -6.81
CA GLY A 493 9.56 -10.89 -7.90
C GLY A 493 10.51 -10.77 -9.10
N ALA A 494 11.56 -11.59 -9.18
CA ALA A 494 12.45 -11.63 -10.33
C ALA A 494 11.74 -12.34 -11.48
N GLU A 495 11.83 -11.79 -12.70
CA GLU A 495 11.31 -12.49 -13.88
C GLU A 495 11.98 -13.87 -13.99
N PRO A 496 11.21 -14.94 -14.28
CA PRO A 496 11.81 -16.23 -14.55
C PRO A 496 12.74 -16.08 -15.74
N ALA A 497 14.04 -16.32 -15.52
CA ALA A 497 15.00 -16.44 -16.62
C ALA A 497 14.44 -17.46 -17.61
N HIS A 498 14.19 -17.03 -18.86
CA HIS A 498 13.73 -17.89 -19.93
C HIS A 498 14.48 -19.22 -19.87
N ARG A 499 13.80 -20.29 -19.46
CA ARG A 499 14.28 -21.64 -19.66
C ARG A 499 14.21 -21.87 -21.16
N GLU A 500 15.28 -21.53 -21.87
CA GLU A 500 15.53 -22.09 -23.19
C GLU A 500 15.40 -23.60 -23.05
N ALA A 501 14.40 -24.15 -23.72
CA ALA A 501 14.28 -25.57 -23.92
C ALA A 501 15.58 -26.03 -24.58
N GLN A 502 16.45 -26.69 -23.80
CA GLN A 502 17.45 -27.59 -24.36
C GLN A 502 16.67 -28.73 -25.02
N THR A 503 16.28 -28.50 -26.27
CA THR A 503 16.01 -29.57 -27.22
C THR A 503 17.30 -30.36 -27.35
N ASP A 504 17.27 -31.60 -26.86
CA ASP A 504 18.23 -32.65 -27.20
C ASP A 504 18.33 -32.79 -28.72
N ASN A 505 19.23 -32.01 -29.34
CA ASN A 505 19.75 -32.30 -30.66
C ASN A 505 20.96 -33.22 -30.48
N MET A 506 20.64 -34.50 -30.33
CA MET A 506 21.58 -35.60 -30.46
C MET A 506 22.20 -35.51 -31.87
N SER A 507 23.46 -35.05 -31.94
CA SER A 507 24.19 -34.91 -33.19
C SER A 507 24.45 -36.28 -33.81
N ILE A 508 23.69 -36.59 -34.86
CA ILE A 508 24.09 -37.54 -35.89
C ILE A 508 25.26 -36.91 -36.63
N PHE A 509 26.48 -37.06 -36.14
CA PHE A 509 27.74 -36.91 -36.89
C PHE A 509 28.89 -37.40 -35.99
N ASP A 510 28.93 -38.72 -35.78
CA ASP A 510 30.18 -39.40 -35.41
C ASP A 510 30.06 -40.90 -35.72
N GLN A 511 30.01 -41.22 -37.02
CA GLN A 511 30.14 -42.60 -37.51
C GLN A 511 31.14 -42.78 -38.66
N ASP A 512 31.90 -41.74 -39.03
CA ASP A 512 32.87 -41.80 -40.14
C ASP A 512 34.33 -41.61 -39.71
N ALA A 513 34.66 -41.89 -38.43
CA ALA A 513 36.04 -41.81 -37.91
C ALA A 513 36.60 -43.14 -37.40
N GLN A 514 36.00 -44.28 -37.76
CA GLN A 514 36.46 -45.63 -37.38
C GLN A 514 36.81 -46.56 -38.54
N THR A 515 37.00 -46.02 -39.75
CA THR A 515 37.37 -46.79 -40.96
C THR A 515 38.60 -46.26 -41.69
N ALA A 516 39.45 -45.47 -41.02
CA ALA A 516 40.67 -44.92 -41.60
C ALA A 516 41.91 -45.03 -40.68
N ARG A 517 42.00 -46.09 -39.87
CA ARG A 517 43.19 -46.45 -39.07
C ARG A 517 43.53 -47.94 -39.12
N ALA A 518 43.29 -48.55 -40.28
CA ALA A 518 43.68 -49.92 -40.59
C ALA A 518 44.14 -50.05 -42.06
N ALA A 519 45.05 -49.17 -42.48
CA ALA A 519 45.72 -49.27 -43.78
C ALA A 519 46.98 -48.38 -43.84
N GLU A 520 47.84 -48.41 -42.83
CA GLU A 520 49.15 -47.74 -42.93
C GLU A 520 50.20 -48.31 -41.95
N ASP A 521 50.18 -49.63 -41.75
CA ASP A 521 51.25 -50.31 -41.01
C ASP A 521 51.47 -51.74 -41.53
N THR A 522 51.80 -51.85 -42.83
CA THR A 522 52.52 -52.99 -43.41
C THR A 522 52.99 -52.61 -44.83
N ARG A 523 54.18 -52.03 -44.93
CA ARG A 523 55.16 -52.21 -46.04
C ARG A 523 56.26 -51.16 -45.92
N GLU A 524 57.30 -51.51 -45.18
CA GLU A 524 58.71 -51.33 -45.58
C GLU A 524 59.61 -51.85 -44.47
N ASP A 525 59.73 -53.19 -44.40
CA ASP A 525 60.99 -53.82 -44.04
C ASP A 525 61.21 -54.99 -45.01
N ARG A 526 62.06 -54.71 -46.01
CA ARG A 526 63.01 -55.58 -46.72
C ARG A 526 62.52 -56.56 -47.81
N ASP A 527 62.99 -56.27 -49.02
CA ASP A 527 63.67 -57.16 -49.97
C ASP A 527 63.13 -58.60 -50.14
N ALA A 528 62.35 -58.81 -51.21
CA ALA A 528 62.50 -59.90 -52.19
C ALA A 528 61.39 -59.83 -53.26
#